data_AF-A0A147IJ16-F1
#
_entry.id   AF-A0A147IJ16-F1
#
_cell.length_a   1.000
_cell.length_b   1.000
_cell.length_c   1.000
_cell.angle_alpha   90.00
_cell.angle_beta   90.00
_cell.angle_gamma   90.00
#
_symmetry.space_group_name_H-M   'P 1'
#
loop_
_entity.id
_entity.type
_entity.pdbx_description
1 polymer ?
#
loop_
_entity_poly.entity_id
_entity_poly.type
_entity_poly.pdbx_seq_one_letter_code
_entity_poly.pdbx_strand_id
1 'polypeptide(L)'
;MSSSRLDLSERYRLHALYETGMSMRAIADAVERAPSTISRELRRNRHEAKYRPDHAQRISEHRRAQASRRPRIDAERIRQIEVLLREDFSPEQIAGRTGLASHAWIYRHIDADQKRGGQLFMHLRKRRRKRRRRLRRCMN
;
A
#
# COMPACT_ATOMS: atom_id res chain seq x y z
N MET A 1 -15.11 -14.62 5.43
CA MET A 1 -13.87 -14.85 6.22
C MET A 1 -12.90 -13.72 5.97
N SER A 2 -12.56 -12.95 7.01
CA SER A 2 -11.60 -11.84 6.90
C SER A 2 -10.17 -12.39 6.77
N SER A 3 -9.45 -12.00 5.72
CA SER A 3 -8.00 -12.20 5.63
C SER A 3 -7.28 -11.21 6.54
N SER A 4 -7.65 -11.18 7.83
CA SER A 4 -6.94 -10.38 8.83
C SER A 4 -5.59 -11.03 9.10
N ARG A 5 -4.54 -10.23 9.09
CA ARG A 5 -3.20 -10.65 9.55
C ARG A 5 -3.28 -11.00 11.04
N LEU A 6 -2.38 -11.86 11.52
CA LEU A 6 -2.26 -12.07 12.97
C LEU A 6 -1.70 -10.80 13.62
N ASP A 7 -2.36 -10.34 14.67
CA ASP A 7 -1.83 -9.33 15.57
C ASP A 7 -0.76 -9.91 16.53
N LEU A 8 -0.20 -9.08 17.40
CA LEU A 8 0.85 -9.51 18.32
C LEU A 8 0.36 -10.52 19.37
N SER A 9 -0.86 -10.35 19.89
CA SER A 9 -1.45 -11.25 20.88
C SER A 9 -1.68 -12.65 20.28
N GLU A 10 -2.22 -12.70 19.07
CA GLU A 10 -2.43 -13.94 18.33
C GLU A 10 -1.10 -14.65 18.00
N ARG A 11 -0.03 -13.88 17.72
CA ARG A 11 1.32 -14.44 17.51
C ARG A 11 1.88 -15.06 18.79
N TYR A 12 1.65 -14.44 19.95
CA TYR A 12 2.05 -15.03 21.24
C TYR A 12 1.27 -16.30 21.56
N ARG A 13 -0.05 -16.32 21.33
CA ARG A 13 -0.88 -17.53 21.49
C ARG A 13 -0.41 -18.65 20.56
N LEU A 14 -0.19 -18.34 19.28
CA LEU A 14 0.37 -19.29 18.31
C LEU A 14 1.69 -19.86 18.81
N HIS A 15 2.62 -19.02 19.25
CA HIS A 15 3.92 -19.45 19.75
C HIS A 15 3.81 -20.38 20.96
N ALA A 16 3.01 -20.01 21.97
CA ALA A 16 2.81 -20.85 23.16
C ALA A 16 2.29 -22.25 22.81
N LEU A 17 1.29 -22.33 21.92
CA LEU A 17 0.72 -23.62 21.48
C LEU A 17 1.66 -24.40 20.54
N TYR A 18 2.51 -23.70 19.79
CA TYR A 18 3.50 -24.32 18.92
C TYR A 18 4.59 -25.02 19.73
N GLU A 19 5.04 -24.40 20.82
CA GLU A 19 6.05 -24.98 21.72
C GLU A 19 5.53 -26.22 22.47
N THR A 20 4.20 -26.36 22.65
CA THR A 20 3.60 -27.59 23.22
C THR A 20 3.50 -28.74 22.22
N GLY A 21 4.00 -28.57 20.99
CA GLY A 21 3.97 -29.61 19.95
C GLY A 21 2.59 -29.85 19.32
N MET A 22 1.64 -28.91 19.47
CA MET A 22 0.32 -29.03 18.86
C MET A 22 0.39 -29.00 17.33
N SER A 23 -0.53 -29.72 16.68
CA SER A 23 -0.65 -29.68 15.23
C SER A 23 -1.11 -28.29 14.75
N MET A 24 -0.72 -27.90 13.53
CA MET A 24 -1.14 -26.61 12.94
C MET A 24 -2.66 -26.45 12.88
N ARG A 25 -3.44 -27.53 12.76
CA ARG A 25 -4.91 -27.49 12.77
C ARG A 25 -5.44 -27.17 14.18
N ALA A 26 -4.95 -27.86 15.20
CA ALA A 26 -5.32 -27.59 16.59
C ALA A 26 -4.98 -26.16 17.02
N ILE A 27 -3.80 -25.65 16.62
CA ILE A 27 -3.41 -24.25 16.86
C ILE A 27 -4.37 -23.28 16.15
N ALA A 28 -4.77 -23.60 14.92
CA ALA A 28 -5.67 -22.76 14.15
C ALA A 28 -7.05 -22.66 14.80
N ASP A 29 -7.58 -23.78 15.28
CA ASP A 29 -8.85 -23.84 15.99
C ASP A 29 -8.77 -23.04 17.31
N ALA A 30 -7.69 -23.20 18.08
CA ALA A 30 -7.48 -22.49 19.35
C ALA A 30 -7.24 -20.98 19.21
N VAL A 31 -6.66 -20.53 18.10
CA VAL A 31 -6.46 -19.10 17.78
C VAL A 31 -7.66 -18.54 16.99
N GLU A 32 -8.67 -19.36 16.70
CA GLU A 32 -9.87 -19.01 15.92
C GLU A 32 -9.54 -18.48 14.50
N ARG A 33 -8.54 -19.08 13.86
CA ARG A 33 -8.07 -18.69 12.52
C ARG A 33 -8.08 -19.88 11.58
N ALA A 34 -8.07 -19.61 10.27
CA ALA A 34 -7.93 -20.67 9.29
C ALA A 34 -6.55 -21.35 9.40
N PRO A 35 -6.44 -22.68 9.22
CA PRO A 35 -5.15 -23.39 9.20
C PRO A 35 -4.16 -22.83 8.18
N SER A 36 -4.67 -22.34 7.04
CA SER A 36 -3.86 -21.67 6.01
C SER A 36 -3.23 -20.35 6.50
N THR A 37 -3.81 -19.69 7.51
CA THR A 37 -3.25 -18.48 8.12
C THR A 37 -2.06 -18.85 9.00
N ILE A 38 -2.19 -19.86 9.86
CA ILE A 38 -1.11 -20.36 10.73
C ILE A 38 0.07 -20.87 9.88
N SER A 39 -0.20 -21.69 8.87
CA SER A 39 0.83 -22.20 7.96
C SER A 39 1.57 -21.07 7.23
N ARG A 40 0.83 -20.09 6.67
CA ARG A 40 1.45 -18.94 5.98
C ARG A 40 2.24 -18.04 6.92
N GLU A 41 1.79 -17.88 8.16
CA GLU A 41 2.45 -17.11 9.20
C GLU A 41 3.81 -17.74 9.55
N LEU A 42 3.81 -19.02 9.94
CA LEU A 42 5.02 -19.77 10.27
C LEU A 42 6.01 -19.79 9.10
N ARG A 43 5.53 -20.03 7.87
CA ARG A 43 6.39 -20.06 6.67
C ARG A 43 7.05 -18.70 6.37
N ARG A 44 6.34 -17.58 6.57
CA ARG A 44 6.81 -16.25 6.14
C ARG A 44 7.63 -15.51 7.19
N ASN A 45 7.50 -15.87 8.46
CA ASN A 45 8.00 -15.07 9.56
C ASN A 45 8.85 -15.87 10.59
N ARG A 46 9.13 -17.16 10.32
CA ARG A 46 10.13 -17.95 11.07
C ARG A 46 11.55 -17.53 10.66
N HIS A 47 12.46 -17.48 11.62
CA HIS A 47 13.88 -17.15 11.42
C HIS A 47 14.73 -18.27 12.01
N GLU A 48 15.72 -18.79 11.28
CA GLU A 48 16.71 -19.77 11.79
C GLU A 48 16.08 -20.90 12.63
N ALA A 49 15.05 -21.54 12.07
CA ALA A 49 14.30 -22.62 12.70
C ALA A 49 13.50 -22.27 13.97
N LYS A 50 13.49 -21.03 14.46
CA LYS A 50 12.66 -20.62 15.61
C LYS A 50 11.59 -19.60 15.22
N TYR A 51 10.40 -19.74 15.78
CA TYR A 51 9.33 -18.75 15.63
C TYR A 51 9.43 -17.76 16.80
N ARG A 52 9.48 -16.45 16.53
CA ARG A 52 9.54 -15.41 17.57
C ARG A 52 8.46 -14.37 17.28
N PRO A 53 7.43 -14.21 18.15
CA PRO A 53 6.31 -13.30 17.91
C PRO A 53 6.73 -11.86 17.57
N ASP A 54 7.64 -11.27 18.35
CA ASP A 54 8.13 -9.90 18.15
C ASP A 54 8.86 -9.72 16.82
N HIS A 55 9.68 -10.70 16.46
CA HIS A 55 10.39 -10.71 15.19
C HIS A 55 9.42 -10.80 14.02
N ALA A 56 8.43 -11.69 14.13
CA ALA A 56 7.42 -11.91 13.13
C ALA A 56 6.55 -10.65 12.91
N GLN A 57 6.21 -9.95 13.99
CA GLN A 57 5.52 -8.67 13.95
C GLN A 57 6.36 -7.62 13.21
N ARG A 58 7.62 -7.43 13.60
CA ARG A 58 8.53 -6.48 12.96
C ARG A 58 8.73 -6.75 11.47
N ILE A 59 8.89 -8.01 11.06
CA ILE A 59 8.95 -8.40 9.63
C ILE A 59 7.65 -8.02 8.91
N SER A 60 6.50 -8.34 9.48
CA SER A 60 5.19 -8.05 8.90
C SER A 60 4.98 -6.55 8.70
N GLU A 61 5.38 -5.74 9.68
CA GLU A 61 5.32 -4.29 9.63
C GLU A 61 6.29 -3.70 8.62
N HIS A 62 7.54 -4.17 8.61
CA HIS A 62 8.53 -3.76 7.63
C HIS A 62 8.05 -4.05 6.20
N ARG A 63 7.54 -5.27 5.94
CA ARG A 63 6.99 -5.66 4.64
C ARG A 63 5.83 -4.75 4.21
N ARG A 64 4.96 -4.36 5.15
CA ARG A 64 3.85 -3.42 4.91
C ARG A 64 4.38 -2.02 4.58
N ALA A 65 5.33 -1.51 5.35
CA ALA A 65 5.93 -0.21 5.10
C ALA A 65 6.59 -0.18 3.71
N GLN A 66 7.34 -1.22 3.34
CA GLN A 66 7.95 -1.35 2.02
C GLN A 66 6.91 -1.45 0.89
N ALA A 67 5.85 -2.24 1.07
CA ALA A 67 4.77 -2.33 0.09
C ALA A 67 4.08 -0.97 -0.13
N SER A 68 3.91 -0.18 0.92
CA SER A 68 3.33 1.17 0.81
C SER A 68 4.26 2.20 0.16
N ARG A 69 5.57 1.96 0.19
CA ARG A 69 6.60 2.81 -0.43
C ARG A 69 6.80 2.51 -1.92
N ARG A 70 6.40 1.33 -2.40
CA ARG A 70 6.54 0.98 -3.81
C ARG A 70 5.71 1.94 -4.65
N PRO A 71 6.33 2.73 -5.56
CA PRO A 71 5.59 3.63 -6.40
C PRO A 71 4.65 2.82 -7.29
N ARG A 72 3.38 3.24 -7.36
CA ARG A 72 2.36 2.58 -8.18
C ARG A 72 2.64 2.69 -9.69
N ILE A 73 3.46 3.65 -10.07
CA ILE A 73 3.88 3.94 -11.44
C ILE A 73 5.40 3.95 -11.43
N ASP A 74 6.00 3.20 -12.34
CA ASP A 74 7.46 3.11 -12.45
C ASP A 74 8.08 4.46 -12.86
N ALA A 75 9.38 4.61 -12.57
CA ALA A 75 10.08 5.87 -12.82
C ALA A 75 10.14 6.25 -14.31
N GLU A 76 10.11 5.28 -15.21
CA GLU A 76 10.17 5.53 -16.66
C GLU A 76 8.85 6.15 -17.16
N ARG A 77 7.71 5.61 -16.74
CA ARG A 77 6.39 6.19 -17.01
C ARG A 77 6.28 7.60 -16.45
N ILE A 78 6.83 7.86 -15.26
CA ILE A 78 6.86 9.22 -14.68
C ILE A 78 7.64 10.17 -15.60
N ARG A 79 8.83 9.78 -16.06
CA ARG A 79 9.62 10.59 -17.00
C ARG A 79 8.85 10.90 -18.28
N GLN A 80 8.22 9.90 -18.89
CA GLN A 80 7.42 10.07 -20.10
C GLN A 80 6.25 11.04 -19.88
N ILE A 81 5.53 10.90 -18.76
CA ILE A 81 4.46 11.83 -18.38
C ILE A 81 5.00 13.25 -18.25
N GLU A 82 6.16 13.44 -17.62
CA GLU A 82 6.75 14.77 -17.44
C GLU A 82 7.23 15.40 -18.76
N VAL A 83 7.76 14.61 -19.70
CA VAL A 83 8.09 15.08 -21.06
C VAL A 83 6.83 15.60 -21.74
N LEU A 84 5.76 14.81 -21.77
CA LEU A 84 4.49 15.21 -22.39
C LEU A 84 3.87 16.43 -21.70
N LEU A 85 4.00 16.55 -20.38
CA LEU A 85 3.55 17.74 -19.66
C LEU A 85 4.32 18.98 -20.12
N ARG A 86 5.64 18.89 -20.33
CA ARG A 86 6.47 20.03 -20.82
C ARG A 86 6.19 20.39 -22.28
N GLU A 87 5.64 19.46 -23.05
CA GLU A 87 5.10 19.69 -24.40
C GLU A 87 3.65 20.22 -24.40
N ASP A 88 3.18 20.71 -23.24
CA ASP A 88 1.85 21.30 -23.04
C ASP A 88 0.66 20.36 -23.31
N PHE A 89 0.87 19.04 -23.23
CA PHE A 89 -0.24 18.08 -23.22
C PHE A 89 -1.00 18.15 -21.89
N SER A 90 -2.33 18.25 -21.97
CA SER A 90 -3.18 18.20 -20.77
C SER A 90 -3.15 16.81 -20.12
N PRO A 91 -3.33 16.71 -18.79
CA PRO A 91 -3.42 15.43 -18.08
C PRO A 91 -4.47 14.47 -18.67
N GLU A 92 -5.58 14.98 -19.19
CA GLU A 92 -6.61 14.22 -19.89
C GLU A 92 -6.10 13.64 -21.23
N GLN A 93 -5.36 14.44 -22.00
CA GLN A 93 -4.76 13.98 -23.26
C GLN A 93 -3.69 12.92 -23.01
N ILE A 94 -2.82 13.11 -22.02
CA ILE A 94 -1.78 12.13 -21.67
C ILE A 94 -2.42 10.81 -21.25
N ALA A 95 -3.42 10.85 -20.37
CA ALA A 95 -4.13 9.67 -19.91
C ALA A 95 -4.85 8.94 -21.07
N GLY A 96 -5.53 9.70 -21.93
CA GLY A 96 -6.30 9.13 -23.05
C GLY A 96 -5.43 8.56 -24.17
N ARG A 97 -4.25 9.14 -24.44
CA ARG A 97 -3.38 8.71 -25.55
C ARG A 97 -2.42 7.59 -25.15
N THR A 98 -1.91 7.61 -23.92
CA THR A 98 -0.77 6.75 -23.54
C THR A 98 -1.14 5.64 -22.56
N GLY A 99 -2.20 5.83 -21.77
CA GLY A 99 -2.55 4.90 -20.68
C GLY A 99 -1.49 4.78 -19.58
N LEU A 100 -0.45 5.63 -19.56
CA LEU A 100 0.67 5.54 -18.60
C LEU A 100 0.21 5.75 -17.16
N ALA A 101 -0.77 6.63 -16.97
CA ALA A 101 -1.42 6.92 -15.69
C ALA A 101 -2.82 7.51 -15.89
N SER A 102 -3.69 7.37 -14.89
CA SER A 102 -4.96 8.10 -14.87
C SER A 102 -4.73 9.61 -14.77
N HIS A 103 -5.58 10.42 -15.43
CA HIS A 103 -5.49 11.88 -15.36
C HIS A 103 -5.53 12.38 -13.90
N ALA A 104 -6.30 11.71 -13.02
CA ALA A 104 -6.37 12.03 -11.59
C ALA A 104 -5.03 11.84 -10.87
N TRP A 105 -4.24 10.83 -11.26
CA TRP A 105 -2.89 10.63 -10.74
C TRP A 105 -1.93 11.70 -11.27
N ILE A 106 -1.97 12.00 -12.57
CA ILE A 106 -1.11 13.02 -13.21
C ILE A 106 -1.31 14.38 -12.53
N TYR A 107 -2.57 14.75 -12.25
CA TYR A 107 -2.84 15.96 -11.48
C TYR A 107 -2.27 15.95 -10.06
N ARG A 108 -2.32 14.81 -9.35
CA ARG A 108 -1.69 14.70 -8.02
C ARG A 108 -0.17 14.81 -8.10
N HIS A 109 0.43 14.31 -9.19
CA HIS A 109 1.86 14.44 -9.46
C HIS A 109 2.25 15.90 -9.65
N ILE A 110 1.50 16.65 -10.47
CA ILE A 110 1.69 18.09 -10.65
C ILE A 110 1.52 18.86 -9.33
N ASP A 111 0.47 18.57 -8.55
CA ASP A 111 0.23 19.20 -7.25
C ASP A 111 1.39 18.90 -6.26
N ALA A 112 1.96 17.71 -6.31
CA ALA A 112 3.09 17.31 -5.48
C ALA A 112 4.40 17.97 -5.94
N ASP A 113 4.61 18.09 -7.25
CA ASP A 113 5.73 18.81 -7.85
C ASP A 113 5.74 20.28 -7.45
N GLN A 114 4.59 20.95 -7.57
CA GLN A 114 4.41 22.34 -7.15
C GLN A 114 4.76 22.55 -5.67
N LYS A 115 4.34 21.63 -4.78
CA LYS A 115 4.68 21.68 -3.35
C LYS A 115 6.17 21.51 -3.06
N ARG A 116 6.92 20.86 -3.96
CA ARG A 116 8.37 20.72 -3.90
C ARG A 116 9.11 21.88 -4.59
N GLY A 117 8.38 22.90 -5.09
CA GLY A 117 8.96 24.04 -5.81
C GLY A 117 9.14 23.81 -7.32
N GLY A 118 8.60 22.71 -7.86
CA GLY A 118 8.64 22.41 -9.29
C GLY A 118 7.66 23.25 -10.11
N GLN A 119 7.81 23.18 -11.44
CA GLN A 119 7.16 24.08 -12.39
C GLN A 119 6.18 23.37 -13.34
N LEU A 120 5.90 22.06 -13.14
CA LEU A 120 5.01 21.31 -14.03
C LEU A 120 3.61 21.92 -14.16
N PHE A 121 3.16 22.66 -13.13
CA PHE A 121 1.87 23.34 -13.13
C PHE A 121 1.78 24.48 -14.16
N MET A 122 2.90 25.02 -14.63
CA MET A 122 2.94 26.14 -15.59
C MET A 122 2.47 25.71 -16.99
N HIS A 123 2.68 24.44 -17.35
CA HIS A 123 2.26 23.86 -18.63
C HIS A 123 0.77 23.53 -18.72
N LEU A 124 0.01 23.76 -17.65
CA LEU A 124 -1.45 23.59 -17.68
C LEU A 124 -2.12 24.78 -18.35
N ARG A 125 -2.65 24.57 -19.56
CA ARG A 125 -3.42 25.58 -20.34
C ARG A 125 -4.54 26.26 -19.57
N LYS A 126 -5.16 25.57 -18.60
CA LYS A 126 -6.19 26.13 -17.72
C LYS A 126 -5.71 26.05 -16.28
N ARG A 127 -5.49 27.22 -15.65
CA ARG A 127 -5.30 27.30 -14.20
C ARG A 127 -6.50 26.66 -13.51
N ARG A 128 -6.26 25.61 -12.71
CA ARG A 128 -7.34 24.87 -12.05
C ARG A 128 -8.21 25.80 -11.20
N ARG A 129 -9.51 25.72 -11.39
CA ARG A 129 -10.49 26.27 -10.44
C ARG A 129 -10.34 25.50 -9.12
N LYS A 130 -10.13 26.18 -7.99
CA LYS A 130 -10.07 25.54 -6.66
C LYS A 130 -11.31 24.65 -6.48
N ARG A 131 -11.09 23.36 -6.25
CA ARG A 131 -12.18 22.41 -5.97
C ARG A 131 -12.84 22.83 -4.65
N ARG A 132 -14.12 23.21 -4.69
CA ARG A 132 -14.88 23.55 -3.48
C ARG A 132 -14.86 22.35 -2.52
N ARG A 133 -14.56 22.58 -1.24
CA ARG A 133 -14.65 21.56 -0.20
C ARG A 133 -16.08 21.04 -0.19
N ARG A 134 -16.27 19.73 -0.41
CA ARG A 134 -17.57 19.11 -0.18
C ARG A 134 -17.79 19.11 1.33
N LEU A 135 -18.69 19.96 1.82
CA LEU A 135 -19.18 19.85 3.19
C LEU A 135 -19.72 18.42 3.37
N ARG A 136 -19.21 17.72 4.39
CA ARG A 136 -19.77 16.44 4.79
C ARG A 136 -21.22 16.70 5.20
N ARG A 137 -22.17 16.09 4.51
CA ARG A 137 -23.57 16.05 4.92
C ARG A 137 -23.59 15.30 6.25
N CYS A 138 -23.85 15.97 7.36
CA CYS A 138 -24.19 15.29 8.61
C CYS A 138 -25.50 14.54 8.35
N MET A 139 -25.48 13.22 8.48
CA MET A 139 -26.70 12.44 8.63
C MET A 139 -27.08 12.51 10.11
N ASN A 140 -28.26 13.06 10.38
CA ASN A 140 -28.95 12.92 11.66
C ASN A 140 -29.51 11.51 11.79
#